data_AF-A0A533ZA35-F1
#
_entry.id   AF-A0A533ZA35-F1
#
_cell.length_a   1.000
_cell.length_b   1.000
_cell.length_c   1.000
_cell.angle_alpha   90.00
_cell.angle_beta   90.00
_cell.angle_gamma   90.00
#
_symmetry.space_group_name_H-M   'P 1'
#
loop_
_entity.id
_entity.type
_entity.pdbx_description
1 polymer ?
#
loop_
_entity_poly.entity_id
_entity_poly.type
_entity_poly.pdbx_seq_one_letter_code
_entity_poly.pdbx_strand_id
1 'polypeptide(L)' 'QGGAVAVWASSSLSEAAEQVDMNRKLLQGLSARLTLGEAVAQAKTVARDPNVRRTWILFGDPTTRLK' A
#
# COMPACT_ATOMS: atom_id res chain seq x y z
N GLN A 1 3.92 -25.12 -4.11
CA GLN A 1 4.20 -23.68 -4.30
C GLN A 1 3.07 -22.91 -3.63
N GLY A 2 3.39 -21.90 -2.83
CA GLY A 2 2.43 -21.12 -2.05
C GLY A 2 3.10 -19.90 -1.46
N GLY A 3 2.34 -18.84 -1.19
CA GLY A 3 2.85 -17.57 -0.70
C GLY A 3 2.10 -16.38 -1.30
N ALA A 4 2.50 -15.17 -0.90
CA ALA A 4 1.95 -13.93 -1.44
C ALA A 4 2.79 -13.45 -2.64
N VAL A 5 2.11 -12.95 -3.69
CA VAL A 5 2.78 -12.28 -4.83
C VAL A 5 3.29 -10.88 -4.46
N ALA A 6 2.67 -10.27 -3.44
CA ALA A 6 3.11 -9.03 -2.82
C ALA A 6 2.51 -8.88 -1.41
N VAL A 7 3.16 -8.08 -0.56
CA VAL A 7 2.72 -7.74 0.81
C VAL A 7 2.83 -6.24 1.03
N TRP A 8 1.78 -5.64 1.60
CA TRP A 8 1.74 -4.24 2.02
C TRP A 8 1.74 -4.19 3.55
N ALA A 9 2.83 -3.72 4.16
CA ALA A 9 3.03 -3.82 5.60
C ALA A 9 3.84 -2.66 6.17
N SER A 10 3.63 -2.35 7.46
CA SER A 10 4.41 -1.35 8.19
C SER A 10 5.63 -1.96 8.86
N SER A 11 6.75 -1.23 8.88
CA SER A 11 7.94 -1.54 9.70
C SER A 11 7.90 -0.91 11.09
N SER A 12 6.89 -0.09 11.40
CA SER A 12 6.68 0.55 12.71
C SER A 12 5.24 0.40 13.21
N LEU A 13 5.02 0.75 14.48
CA LEU A 13 3.67 1.10 14.95
C LEU A 13 3.15 2.30 14.16
N SER A 14 1.86 2.27 13.83
CA SER A 14 1.14 3.37 13.17
C SER A 14 -0.28 3.44 13.72
N GLU A 15 -0.84 4.64 13.78
CA GLU A 15 -2.20 4.89 14.25
C GLU A 15 -3.24 4.20 13.35
N ALA A 16 -4.20 3.50 13.95
CA ALA A 16 -5.16 2.67 13.22
C ALA A 16 -5.93 3.44 12.13
N ALA A 17 -6.30 4.70 12.40
CA ALA A 17 -7.05 5.52 11.45
C ALA A 17 -6.31 5.74 10.13
N GLU A 18 -5.00 6.01 10.18
CA GLU A 18 -4.20 6.25 8.97
C GLU A 18 -4.00 4.97 8.14
N GLN A 19 -3.89 3.81 8.81
CA GLN A 19 -3.81 2.51 8.13
C GLN A 19 -5.06 2.26 7.30
N VAL A 20 -6.23 2.54 7.87
CA VAL A 20 -7.52 2.33 7.20
C VAL A 20 -7.64 3.22 5.97
N ASP A 21 -7.27 4.50 6.06
CA ASP A 21 -7.36 5.43 4.93
C ASP A 21 -6.41 5.04 3.80
N MET A 22 -5.16 4.67 4.11
CA MET A 22 -4.21 4.16 3.11
C MET A 22 -4.71 2.87 2.46
N ASN A 23 -5.23 1.92 3.23
CA ASN A 23 -5.72 0.66 2.70
C ASN A 23 -6.92 0.85 1.78
N ARG A 24 -7.86 1.74 2.12
CA ARG A 24 -8.97 2.09 1.23
C ARG A 24 -8.48 2.69 -0.09
N LYS A 25 -7.52 3.61 -0.02
CA LYS A 25 -6.96 4.24 -1.22
C LYS A 25 -6.19 3.25 -2.09
N LEU A 26 -5.45 2.31 -1.47
CA LEU A 26 -4.79 1.22 -2.16
C LEU A 26 -5.81 0.36 -2.92
N LEU A 27 -6.87 -0.10 -2.25
CA LEU A 27 -7.91 -0.93 -2.87
C LEU A 27 -8.59 -0.20 -4.04
N GLN A 28 -8.87 1.10 -3.92
CA GLN A 28 -9.40 1.91 -5.04
C GLN A 28 -8.45 1.90 -6.25
N GLY A 29 -7.14 2.07 -6.02
CA GLY A 29 -6.14 2.02 -7.09
C GLY A 29 -6.05 0.65 -7.76
N LEU A 30 -6.10 -0.43 -6.97
CA LEU A 30 -6.11 -1.79 -7.49
C LEU A 30 -7.38 -2.08 -8.32
N SER A 31 -8.55 -1.64 -7.86
CA SER A 31 -9.80 -1.74 -8.62
C SER A 31 -9.75 -0.95 -9.94
N ALA A 32 -9.01 0.16 -9.97
CA ALA A 32 -8.74 0.94 -11.18
C ALA A 32 -7.64 0.34 -12.09
N ARG A 33 -7.19 -0.89 -11.80
CA ARG A 33 -6.15 -1.62 -12.56
C ARG A 33 -4.79 -0.93 -12.62
N LEU A 34 -4.47 -0.08 -11.64
CA LEU A 34 -3.13 0.46 -11.47
C LEU A 34 -2.13 -0.66 -11.16
N THR A 35 -0.84 -0.43 -11.43
CA THR A 35 0.20 -1.30 -10.90
C THR A 35 0.22 -1.23 -9.37
N LEU A 36 0.79 -2.23 -8.71
CA LEU A 36 0.98 -2.22 -7.26
C LEU A 36 1.73 -0.97 -6.81
N GLY A 37 2.77 -0.57 -7.54
CA GLY A 37 3.57 0.63 -7.26
C GLY A 37 2.77 1.93 -7.40
N GLU A 38 1.99 2.05 -8.49
CA GLU A 38 1.11 3.21 -8.72
C GLU A 38 0.06 3.33 -7.60
N ALA A 39 -0.60 2.22 -7.25
CA ALA A 39 -1.63 2.19 -6.22
C ALA A 39 -1.05 2.49 -4.81
N VAL A 40 0.13 1.94 -4.48
CA VAL A 40 0.83 2.23 -3.23
C VAL A 40 1.29 3.68 -3.15
N ALA A 41 1.82 4.24 -4.24
CA ALA A 41 2.23 5.64 -4.29
C ALA A 41 1.03 6.56 -3.99
N GLN A 42 -0.14 6.29 -4.58
CA GLN A 42 -1.36 7.04 -4.28
C GLN A 42 -1.91 6.77 -2.88
N ALA A 43 -1.80 5.54 -2.37
CA ALA A 43 -2.21 5.22 -1.00
C ALA A 43 -1.41 6.05 0.02
N LYS A 44 -0.08 6.12 -0.17
CA LYS A 44 0.81 6.88 0.70
C LYS A 44 0.54 8.38 0.76
N THR A 45 -0.14 8.98 -0.22
CA THR A 45 -0.43 10.42 -0.20
C THR A 45 -1.50 10.81 0.81
N VAL A 46 -2.30 9.87 1.31
CA VAL A 46 -3.38 10.14 2.28
C VAL A 46 -2.91 10.06 3.74
N ALA A 47 -1.69 9.54 3.98
CA ALA A 47 -1.09 9.55 5.30
C ALA A 47 -0.78 10.98 5.74
N ARG A 48 -1.23 11.37 6.93
CA ARG A 48 -1.02 12.73 7.47
C ARG A 48 0.34 12.80 8.17
N ASP A 49 0.71 11.76 8.91
CA ASP A 49 2.06 11.63 9.49
C ASP A 49 3.09 11.19 8.42
N PRO A 50 4.13 12.01 8.15
CA PRO A 50 5.22 11.62 7.26
C PRO A 50 5.97 10.35 7.70
N ASN A 51 6.00 10.01 8.99
CA ASN A 51 6.65 8.81 9.50
C ASN A 51 5.87 7.56 9.11
N VAL A 52 4.55 7.57 9.27
CA VAL A 52 3.67 6.47 8.83
C VAL A 52 3.84 6.21 7.34
N ARG A 53 3.85 7.27 6.51
CA ARG A 53 4.11 7.14 5.07
C ARG A 53 5.44 6.45 4.74
N ARG A 54 6.49 6.70 5.52
CA ARG A 54 7.84 6.15 5.31
C ARG A 54 7.95 4.71 5.77
N THR A 55 7.21 4.30 6.80
CA THR A 55 7.33 2.96 7.39
C THR A 55 6.48 1.91 6.69
N TRP A 56 5.49 2.31 5.90
CA TRP A 56 4.74 1.37 5.08
C TRP A 56 5.49 0.98 3.81
N ILE A 57 5.63 -0.32 3.57
CA ILE A 57 6.49 -0.91 2.55
C ILE A 57 5.68 -1.87 1.68
N LEU A 58 5.89 -1.78 0.36
CA LEU A 58 5.46 -2.79 -0.59
C LEU A 58 6.60 -3.80 -0.77
N PHE A 59 6.37 -5.05 -0.39
CA PHE A 59 7.23 -6.18 -0.71
C PHE A 59 6.64 -6.90 -1.93
N GLY A 60 7.36 -6.94 -3.05
CA GLY A 60 6.87 -7.50 -4.32
C GLY A 60 7.32 -6.65 -5.50
N ASP A 61 6.92 -7.03 -6.72
CA ASP A 61 7.23 -6.28 -7.92
C ASP A 61 6.24 -5.11 -8.11
N PRO A 62 6.69 -3.84 -8.02
CA PRO A 62 5.82 -2.66 -8.15
C PRO A 62 5.19 -2.51 -9.54
N THR A 63 5.70 -3.19 -10.56
CA THR A 63 5.15 -3.16 -11.93
C THR A 63 3.98 -4.14 -12.13
N THR A 64 3.75 -5.02 -11.15
CA THR A 64 2.65 -6.00 -11.19
C THR A 64 1.29 -5.31 -11.28
N ARG A 65 0.41 -5.79 -12.17
CA ARG A 65 -1.03 -5.50 -12.14
C ARG A 65 -1.78 -6.75 -11.67
N LEU A 66 -2.63 -6.60 -10.66
CA LEU A 66 -3.46 -7.70 -10.18
C LEU A 66 -4.57 -8.01 -11.20
N LYS A 67 -4.89 -9.29 -11.35
CA LYS A 67 -5.96 -9.77 -12.23
C LYS A 67 -7.31 -9.75 -11.54
#